data_AF-S3A7H2-F1
#
_entry.id   AF-S3A7H2-F1
#
_cell.length_a   1.000
_cell.length_b   1.000
_cell.length_c   1.000
_cell.angle_alpha   90.00
_cell.angle_beta   90.00
_cell.angle_gamma   90.00
#
_symmetry.space_group_name_H-M   'P 1'
#
loop_
_entity.id
_entity.type
_entity.pdbx_description
1 polymer ?
#
loop_
_entity_poly.entity_id
_entity_poly.type
_entity_poly.pdbx_seq_one_letter_code
_entity_poly.pdbx_strand_id
1 'polypeptide(L)'
;MEQLGVPYEEVMTWSTDGFYRETAEKVAYRKEEGCAVVEMECAALAAVAQLRGVIWGELLFTADSLADLDNYDQRDWGAEAFEKALELCLEIVSHM
;
A
#
# COMPACT_ATOMS: atom_id res chain seq x y z
N MET A 1 9.15 6.34 -10.64
CA MET A 1 9.59 6.85 -9.32
C MET A 1 11.04 7.34 -9.35
N GLU A 2 12.03 6.51 -9.68
CA GLU A 2 13.46 6.94 -9.75
C GLU A 2 13.69 8.18 -10.62
N GLN A 3 13.13 8.20 -11.84
CA GLN A 3 13.24 9.33 -12.77
C GLN A 3 12.63 10.63 -12.23
N LEU A 4 11.64 10.52 -11.33
CA LEU A 4 10.97 11.65 -10.70
C LEU A 4 11.66 12.07 -9.39
N GLY A 5 12.74 11.38 -8.99
CA GLY A 5 13.47 11.66 -7.75
C GLY A 5 12.65 11.41 -6.49
N VAL A 6 11.56 10.64 -6.58
CA VAL A 6 10.68 10.34 -5.45
C VAL A 6 11.18 9.09 -4.73
N PRO A 7 11.51 9.17 -3.43
CA PRO A 7 11.85 7.99 -2.64
C PRO A 7 10.69 7.00 -2.59
N TYR A 8 10.98 5.73 -2.76
CA TYR A 8 9.98 4.66 -2.69
C TYR A 8 10.63 3.35 -2.23
N GLU A 9 9.78 2.44 -1.78
CA GLU A 9 10.15 1.07 -1.47
C GLU A 9 9.21 0.13 -2.21
N GLU A 10 9.76 -0.92 -2.80
CA GLU A 10 8.96 -2.04 -3.28
C GLU A 10 8.70 -2.99 -2.11
N VAL A 11 7.43 -3.24 -1.84
CA VAL A 11 7.01 -3.98 -0.66
C VAL A 11 6.01 -5.06 -1.00
N MET A 12 5.94 -6.08 -0.14
CA MET A 12 4.80 -6.99 -0.13
C MET A 12 3.70 -6.41 0.78
N THR A 13 2.46 -6.48 0.31
CA THR A 13 1.28 -6.11 1.08
C THR A 13 0.50 -7.33 1.54
N TRP A 14 -0.18 -7.19 2.68
CA TRP A 14 -1.25 -8.08 3.12
C TRP A 14 -2.62 -7.45 2.83
N SER A 15 -3.37 -7.98 1.86
CA SER A 15 -4.77 -7.57 1.63
C SER A 15 -5.74 -8.29 2.60
N THR A 16 -6.65 -7.56 3.23
CA THR A 16 -7.59 -8.09 4.24
C THR A 16 -8.98 -7.47 4.18
N ASP A 17 -10.03 -8.28 4.31
CA ASP A 17 -11.43 -7.80 4.46
C ASP A 17 -11.78 -7.39 5.91
N GLY A 18 -10.84 -7.57 6.84
CA GLY A 18 -11.11 -7.52 8.28
C GLY A 18 -10.23 -6.53 9.02
N PHE A 19 -10.39 -5.23 8.74
CA PHE A 19 -9.67 -4.14 9.43
C PHE A 19 -9.69 -4.29 10.96
N TYR A 20 -10.87 -4.49 11.58
CA TYR A 20 -10.98 -4.72 13.03
C TYR A 20 -10.41 -6.05 13.54
N ARG A 21 -9.81 -6.87 12.67
CA ARG A 21 -9.22 -8.17 13.00
C ARG A 21 -7.70 -8.18 12.87
N GLU A 22 -7.07 -7.02 12.79
CA GLU A 22 -5.62 -6.77 12.81
C GLU A 22 -5.05 -6.87 14.22
N THR A 23 -5.04 -8.09 14.78
CA THR A 23 -4.50 -8.35 16.12
C THR A 23 -2.96 -8.35 16.11
N ALA A 24 -2.33 -8.04 17.25
CA ALA A 24 -0.87 -8.04 17.40
C ALA A 24 -0.18 -9.31 16.88
N GLU A 25 -0.73 -10.49 17.20
CA GLU A 25 -0.19 -11.78 16.72
C GLU A 25 -0.21 -11.89 15.18
N LYS A 26 -1.26 -11.37 14.53
CA LYS A 26 -1.36 -11.38 13.06
C LYS A 26 -0.40 -10.38 12.43
N VAL A 27 -0.29 -9.18 13.00
CA VAL A 27 0.67 -8.19 12.51
C VAL A 27 2.08 -8.75 12.57
N ALA A 28 2.46 -9.38 13.69
CA ALA A 28 3.75 -10.06 13.83
C ALA A 28 3.94 -11.17 12.77
N TYR A 29 2.95 -12.05 12.62
CA TYR A 29 2.97 -13.13 11.65
C TYR A 29 3.12 -12.63 10.20
N ARG A 30 2.38 -11.58 9.81
CA ARG A 30 2.47 -11.00 8.46
C ARG A 30 3.82 -10.32 8.20
N LYS A 31 4.41 -9.71 9.22
CA LYS A 31 5.78 -9.18 9.14
C LYS A 31 6.81 -10.29 8.94
N GLU A 32 6.64 -11.44 9.58
CA GLU A 32 7.49 -12.63 9.37
C GLU A 32 7.38 -13.18 7.94
N GLU A 33 6.20 -13.07 7.31
CA GLU A 33 6.04 -13.40 5.89
C GLU A 33 6.72 -12.37 4.96
N GLY A 34 7.09 -11.19 5.47
CA GLY A 34 7.73 -10.12 4.71
C GLY A 34 6.79 -9.00 4.28
N CYS A 35 5.54 -8.98 4.77
CA CYS A 35 4.63 -7.87 4.50
C CYS A 35 5.07 -6.61 5.26
N ALA A 36 5.13 -5.48 4.57
CA ALA A 36 5.46 -4.19 5.17
C ALA A 36 4.21 -3.32 5.41
N VAL A 37 3.14 -3.58 4.66
CA VAL A 37 1.90 -2.80 4.67
C VAL A 37 0.67 -3.72 4.66
N VAL A 38 -0.45 -3.17 5.14
CA VAL A 38 -1.77 -3.79 5.10
C VAL A 38 -2.72 -2.84 4.36
N GLU A 39 -3.55 -3.39 3.48
CA GLU A 39 -4.61 -2.68 2.74
C GLU A 39 -5.75 -3.66 2.40
N MET A 40 -6.70 -3.30 1.54
CA MET A 40 -7.93 -4.08 1.33
C MET A 40 -8.25 -4.39 -0.13
N GLU A 41 -7.41 -4.03 -1.11
CA GLU A 41 -7.74 -4.00 -2.54
C GLU A 41 -6.74 -4.71 -3.46
N CYS A 42 -5.45 -4.64 -3.17
CA CYS A 42 -4.31 -5.03 -4.01
C CYS A 42 -4.45 -6.44 -4.57
N ALA A 43 -4.70 -7.44 -3.72
CA ALA A 43 -4.82 -8.83 -4.14
C ALA A 43 -5.93 -9.05 -5.18
N ALA A 44 -7.07 -8.38 -5.01
CA ALA A 44 -8.20 -8.50 -5.93
C ALA A 44 -7.91 -7.80 -7.27
N LEU A 45 -7.35 -6.59 -7.22
CA LEU A 45 -6.99 -5.83 -8.41
C LEU A 45 -5.92 -6.54 -9.25
N ALA A 46 -4.87 -7.07 -8.61
CA ALA A 46 -3.83 -7.86 -9.26
C ALA A 46 -4.42 -9.10 -9.96
N ALA A 47 -5.30 -9.85 -9.29
CA ALA A 47 -5.95 -11.02 -9.86
C ALA A 47 -6.83 -10.67 -11.08
N VAL A 48 -7.59 -9.57 -11.00
CA VAL A 48 -8.41 -9.10 -12.12
C VAL A 48 -7.55 -8.62 -13.29
N ALA A 49 -6.46 -7.89 -13.03
CA ALA A 49 -5.53 -7.45 -14.06
C ALA A 49 -4.92 -8.63 -14.82
N GLN A 50 -4.49 -9.67 -14.08
CA GLN A 50 -4.00 -10.92 -14.65
C GLN A 50 -5.06 -11.62 -15.50
N LEU A 51 -6.31 -11.73 -15.00
CA LEU A 51 -7.42 -12.33 -15.74
C LEU A 51 -7.74 -11.59 -17.03
N ARG A 52 -7.62 -10.26 -17.03
CA ARG A 52 -7.95 -9.39 -18.18
C ARG A 52 -6.76 -9.17 -19.12
N GLY A 53 -5.55 -9.58 -18.74
CA GLY A 53 -4.33 -9.36 -19.52
C GLY A 53 -3.99 -7.87 -19.68
N VAL A 54 -4.26 -7.06 -18.65
CA VAL A 54 -3.96 -5.62 -18.65
C VAL A 54 -2.74 -5.34 -17.78
N ILE A 55 -2.00 -4.28 -18.13
CA ILE A 55 -0.92 -3.77 -17.27
C ILE A 55 -1.56 -3.11 -16.05
N TRP A 56 -1.03 -3.41 -14.88
CA TRP A 56 -1.51 -2.88 -13.62
C TRP A 56 -0.33 -2.60 -12.69
N GLY A 57 -0.48 -1.55 -11.88
CA GLY A 57 0.43 -1.16 -10.83
C GLY A 57 -0.35 -0.38 -9.77
N GLU A 58 0.18 -0.39 -8.55
CA GLU A 58 -0.44 0.27 -7.40
C GLU A 58 0.62 1.03 -6.62
N LEU A 59 0.27 2.26 -6.24
CA LEU A 59 1.08 3.09 -5.35
C LEU A 59 0.37 3.16 -4.01
N LEU A 60 1.06 2.75 -2.96
CA LEU A 60 0.58 2.81 -1.59
C LEU A 60 1.30 3.94 -0.86
N PHE A 61 0.56 4.67 -0.04
CA PHE A 61 1.08 5.49 1.03
C PHE A 61 0.31 5.15 2.31
N THR A 62 0.97 5.28 3.45
CA THR A 62 0.39 4.88 4.72
C THR A 62 -0.47 5.99 5.29
N ALA A 63 -1.73 5.69 5.58
CA ALA A 63 -2.59 6.59 6.33
C ALA A 63 -2.32 6.51 7.84
N ASP A 64 -1.77 5.41 8.34
CA ASP A 64 -1.46 5.18 9.76
C ASP A 64 -0.31 4.17 9.93
N SER A 65 -0.08 3.71 11.16
CA SER A 65 0.97 2.74 11.48
C SER A 65 0.55 1.73 12.54
N LEU A 66 0.65 0.45 12.19
CA LEU A 66 0.55 -0.69 13.12
C LEU A 66 1.93 -1.18 13.61
N ALA A 67 3.00 -0.42 13.33
CA ALA A 67 4.36 -0.83 13.70
C ALA A 67 4.59 -0.84 15.22
N ASP A 68 3.91 0.05 15.94
CA ASP A 68 3.84 0.13 17.40
C ASP A 68 2.37 0.23 17.82
N LEU A 69 1.83 -0.86 18.36
CA LEU A 69 0.41 -0.94 18.75
C LEU A 69 0.12 -0.21 20.06
N ASP A 70 1.14 0.03 20.88
CA ASP A 70 0.99 0.78 22.13
C ASP A 70 1.02 2.29 21.87
N ASN A 71 1.68 2.71 20.78
CA ASN A 71 1.78 4.11 20.33
C ASN A 71 1.27 4.26 18.89
N TYR A 72 -0.02 4.04 18.70
CA TYR A 72 -0.66 4.16 17.39
C TYR A 72 -0.44 5.56 16.79
N ASP A 73 0.12 5.59 15.59
CA ASP A 73 0.41 6.81 14.83
C ASP A 73 -0.56 6.90 13.65
N GLN A 74 -1.44 7.90 13.71
CA GLN A 74 -2.46 8.17 12.69
C GLN A 74 -1.91 8.87 11.45
N ARG A 75 -0.62 9.24 11.37
CA ARG A 75 0.05 9.86 10.21
C ARG A 75 -0.77 10.91 9.45
N ASP A 76 -1.61 11.66 10.17
CA ASP A 76 -2.61 12.58 9.61
C ASP A 76 -3.43 11.99 8.44
N TRP A 77 -3.73 10.69 8.51
CA TRP A 77 -4.44 9.92 7.49
C TRP A 77 -3.80 10.00 6.10
N GLY A 78 -2.51 10.30 6.03
CA GLY A 78 -1.79 10.48 4.77
C GLY A 78 -2.22 11.72 3.98
N ALA A 79 -2.81 12.74 4.63
CA ALA A 79 -3.37 13.92 3.97
C ALA A 79 -2.41 14.57 2.95
N GLU A 80 -1.13 14.70 3.28
CA GLU A 80 -0.12 15.31 2.40
C GLU A 80 0.32 14.42 1.21
N ALA A 81 -0.09 13.16 1.19
CA ALA A 81 0.30 12.18 0.17
C ALA A 81 -0.72 12.05 -0.97
N PHE A 82 -2.00 12.36 -0.75
CA PHE A 82 -3.06 12.17 -1.75
C PHE A 82 -2.79 12.90 -3.07
N GLU A 83 -2.50 14.20 -3.01
CA GLU A 83 -2.26 15.02 -4.21
C GLU A 83 -1.04 14.51 -4.99
N LYS A 84 0.06 14.26 -4.27
CA LYS A 84 1.31 13.73 -4.86
C LYS A 84 1.11 12.36 -5.49
N ALA A 85 0.41 11.45 -4.80
CA ALA A 85 0.14 10.11 -5.32
C ALA A 85 -0.71 10.17 -6.60
N LEU A 86 -1.71 11.05 -6.65
CA LEU A 86 -2.52 11.26 -7.85
C LEU A 86 -1.68 11.81 -9.01
N GLU A 87 -0.88 12.85 -8.77
CA GLU A 87 0.03 13.42 -9.79
C GLU A 87 0.99 12.36 -10.34
N LEU A 88 1.58 11.55 -9.46
CA LEU A 88 2.48 10.46 -9.87
C LEU A 88 1.76 9.41 -10.71
N CYS A 89 0.56 9.00 -10.32
CA CYS A 89 -0.25 8.07 -11.11
C CYS A 89 -0.60 8.64 -12.50
N LEU A 90 -0.98 9.92 -12.58
CA LEU A 90 -1.29 10.58 -13.85
C LEU A 90 -0.06 10.65 -14.76
N GLU A 91 1.09 11.03 -14.19
CA GLU A 91 2.36 11.06 -14.93
C GLU A 91 2.71 9.67 -15.45
N ILE A 92 2.68 8.64 -14.60
CA ILE A 92 3.01 7.25 -14.98
C ILE A 92 2.11 6.79 -16.13
N VAL A 93 0.80 6.94 -16.01
CA VAL A 93 -0.17 6.49 -17.03
C VAL A 93 -0.01 7.25 -18.34
N SER A 94 0.46 8.51 -18.31
CA SER A 94 0.72 9.28 -19.53
C SER A 94 1.92 8.79 -20.34
N HIS A 95 2.81 7.98 -19.74
CA HIS A 95 4.01 7.41 -20.35
C HIS A 95 3.96 5.89 -20.55
N MET A 96 2.78 5.27 -20.36
CA MET A 96 2.56 3.83 -20.54
C MET A 96 2.34 3.42 -22.01
#